data_AF-A0A955DYB2-F1
#
_entry.id   AF-A0A955DYB2-F1
#
_cell.length_a   1.000
_cell.length_b   1.000
_cell.length_c   1.000
_cell.angle_alpha   90.00
_cell.angle_beta   90.00
_cell.angle_gamma   90.00
#
_symmetry.space_group_name_H-M   'P 1'
#
loop_
_entity.id
_entity.type
_entity.pdbx_description
1 polymer ?
#
loop_
_entity_poly.entity_id
_entity_poly.type
_entity_poly.pdbx_seq_one_letter_code
_entity_poly.pdbx_strand_id
1 'polypeptide(L)'
;MRPAIASMLVVVASGAGASPPDFLIDPTPYEAEVRRTDRELVLENGLVRRTWRLEPDGACIAYDDLVSDRSLLRSVRPEARITIDGTPIDVGGLLGQPNHAFLTPDWLDDMTANPEAMHLVQIVVGEPVARFAWNRRRHAAPDATWPPKGVAVRMDYARSDHDDSHAASSVTV
;
A
#
# COMPACT_ATOMS: atom_id res chain seq x y z
N MET A 1 -41.32 35.79 19.33
CA MET A 1 -40.38 35.89 18.19
C MET A 1 -39.96 34.48 17.81
N ARG A 2 -40.25 34.01 16.59
CA ARG A 2 -39.90 32.67 16.09
C ARG A 2 -38.69 32.84 15.14
N PRO A 3 -37.58 32.10 15.28
CA PRO A 3 -36.49 32.20 14.31
C PRO A 3 -36.88 31.48 13.01
N ALA A 4 -36.69 32.17 11.88
CA ALA A 4 -36.84 31.62 10.54
C ALA A 4 -35.64 30.70 10.24
N ILE A 5 -35.91 29.45 9.88
CA ILE A 5 -34.89 28.50 9.41
C ILE A 5 -34.74 28.75 7.91
N ALA A 6 -33.56 29.24 7.50
CA ALA A 6 -33.19 29.35 6.10
C ALA A 6 -32.82 27.96 5.57
N SER A 7 -33.69 27.37 4.76
CA SER A 7 -33.38 26.15 4.01
C SER A 7 -32.38 26.48 2.90
N MET A 8 -31.16 25.98 3.04
CA MET A 8 -30.14 26.03 2.00
C MET A 8 -30.39 24.88 1.00
N LEU A 9 -30.83 25.23 -0.21
CA LEU A 9 -30.96 24.30 -1.33
C LEU A 9 -29.56 24.04 -1.91
N VAL A 10 -29.01 22.85 -1.72
CA VAL A 10 -27.80 22.40 -2.42
C VAL A 10 -28.23 21.90 -3.80
N VAL A 11 -27.84 22.63 -4.85
CA VAL A 11 -27.95 22.17 -6.23
C VAL A 11 -26.73 21.29 -6.52
N VAL A 12 -26.94 19.98 -6.63
CA VAL A 12 -25.93 19.06 -7.17
C VAL A 12 -26.04 19.13 -8.70
N ALA A 13 -25.10 19.82 -9.32
CA ALA A 13 -24.94 19.74 -10.77
C ALA A 13 -24.30 18.38 -11.11
N SER A 14 -25.10 17.45 -11.64
CA SER A 14 -24.56 16.24 -12.29
C SER A 14 -23.87 16.66 -13.59
N GLY A 15 -22.58 16.98 -13.51
CA GLY A 15 -21.71 16.96 -14.67
C GLY A 15 -21.59 15.52 -15.14
N ALA A 16 -22.13 15.21 -16.33
CA ALA A 16 -21.80 13.97 -17.01
C ALA A 16 -20.31 14.04 -17.37
N GLY A 17 -19.46 13.51 -16.48
CA GLY A 17 -18.02 13.44 -16.70
C GLY A 17 -17.74 12.56 -17.91
N ALA A 18 -17.01 13.11 -18.89
CA ALA A 18 -16.40 12.28 -19.93
C ALA A 18 -15.55 11.20 -19.26
N SER A 19 -15.59 9.98 -19.79
CA SER A 19 -14.69 8.91 -19.33
C SER A 19 -13.24 9.43 -19.44
N PRO A 20 -12.39 9.20 -18.43
CA PRO A 20 -10.97 9.52 -18.53
C PRO A 20 -10.39 8.93 -19.82
N PRO A 21 -9.43 9.62 -20.49
CA PRO A 21 -8.81 9.08 -21.68
C PRO A 21 -8.06 7.79 -21.35
N ASP A 22 -7.94 6.88 -22.31
CA ASP A 22 -7.18 5.65 -22.09
C ASP A 22 -5.70 5.97 -21.81
N PHE A 23 -5.13 5.37 -20.77
CA PHE A 23 -3.74 5.62 -20.33
C PHE A 23 -2.70 5.38 -21.44
N LEU A 24 -2.91 4.38 -22.31
CA LEU A 24 -1.97 4.10 -23.41
C LEU A 24 -2.06 5.14 -24.53
N ILE A 25 -3.13 5.93 -24.57
CA ILE A 25 -3.35 7.00 -25.55
C ILE A 25 -2.92 8.36 -24.95
N ASP A 26 -3.36 8.66 -23.73
CA ASP A 26 -3.01 9.88 -23.02
C ASP A 26 -2.75 9.57 -21.54
N PRO A 27 -1.47 9.46 -21.12
CA PRO A 27 -1.11 9.21 -19.74
C PRO A 27 -1.14 10.47 -18.86
N THR A 28 -1.36 11.65 -19.42
CA THR A 28 -1.27 12.95 -18.71
C THR A 28 -2.11 13.04 -17.43
N PRO A 29 -3.35 12.51 -17.35
CA PRO A 29 -4.14 12.61 -16.12
C PRO A 29 -3.77 11.56 -15.06
N TYR A 30 -2.83 10.64 -15.35
CA TYR A 30 -2.50 9.50 -14.50
C TYR A 30 -1.16 9.71 -13.78
N GLU A 31 -1.15 10.65 -12.84
CA GLU A 31 0.01 10.95 -12.01
C GLU A 31 -0.03 10.19 -10.70
N ALA A 32 1.11 9.60 -10.31
CA ALA A 32 1.22 8.86 -9.06
C ALA A 32 1.42 9.79 -7.86
N GLU A 33 0.64 9.60 -6.81
CA GLU A 33 0.69 10.37 -5.58
C GLU A 33 0.64 9.49 -4.33
N VAL A 34 1.16 10.03 -3.22
CA VAL A 34 1.07 9.41 -1.90
C VAL A 34 0.36 10.35 -0.95
N ARG A 35 -0.68 9.84 -0.28
CA ARG A 35 -1.41 10.55 0.78
C ARG A 35 -1.22 9.79 2.09
N ARG A 36 -0.89 10.51 3.16
CA ARG A 36 -0.67 9.93 4.49
C ARG A 36 -1.58 10.60 5.51
N THR A 37 -2.23 9.78 6.33
CA THR A 37 -2.88 10.18 7.58
C THR A 37 -2.13 9.58 8.76
N ASP A 38 -2.63 9.81 9.98
CA ASP A 38 -2.04 9.19 11.18
C ASP A 38 -2.16 7.66 11.16
N ARG A 39 -3.23 7.14 10.54
CA ARG A 39 -3.55 5.70 10.56
C ARG A 39 -3.27 4.98 9.25
N GLU A 40 -3.20 5.69 8.13
CA GLU A 40 -3.19 5.09 6.80
C GLU A 40 -2.22 5.77 5.84
N LEU A 41 -1.68 4.98 4.92
CA LEU A 41 -0.92 5.43 3.77
C LEU A 41 -1.65 4.98 2.50
N VAL A 42 -1.85 5.90 1.56
CA VAL A 42 -2.49 5.64 0.27
C VAL A 42 -1.48 5.97 -0.83
N LEU A 43 -1.25 5.01 -1.74
CA LEU A 43 -0.52 5.22 -2.99
C LEU A 43 -1.49 4.99 -4.14
N GLU A 44 -1.62 5.95 -5.05
CA GLU A 44 -2.45 5.79 -6.23
C GLU A 44 -1.89 6.53 -7.43
N ASN A 45 -2.41 6.24 -8.63
CA ASN A 45 -2.03 6.93 -9.86
C ASN A 45 -3.20 7.18 -10.82
N GLY A 46 -4.43 7.17 -10.30
CA GLY A 46 -5.66 7.27 -11.10
C GLY A 46 -6.06 5.99 -11.86
N LEU A 47 -5.21 4.96 -11.88
CA LEU A 47 -5.54 3.63 -12.42
C LEU A 47 -5.80 2.62 -11.31
N VAL A 48 -4.91 2.62 -10.31
CA VAL A 48 -5.00 1.75 -9.14
C VAL A 48 -4.73 2.53 -7.88
N ARG A 49 -5.30 2.06 -6.77
CA ARG A 49 -5.06 2.58 -5.41
C ARG A 49 -4.69 1.44 -4.49
N ARG A 50 -3.63 1.63 -3.69
CA ARG A 50 -3.28 0.73 -2.60
C ARG A 50 -3.27 1.50 -1.29
N THR A 51 -3.94 0.95 -0.28
CA THR A 51 -4.02 1.55 1.06
C THR A 51 -3.45 0.60 2.08
N TRP A 52 -2.56 1.12 2.93
CA TRP A 52 -2.02 0.42 4.08
C TRP A 52 -2.53 1.04 5.36
N ARG A 53 -2.89 0.19 6.31
CA ARG A 53 -3.02 0.56 7.71
C ARG A 53 -1.62 0.63 8.32
N LEU A 54 -1.41 1.59 9.21
CA LEU A 54 -0.13 1.85 9.90
C LEU A 54 -0.18 1.45 11.38
N GLU A 55 -1.38 1.29 11.94
CA GLU A 55 -1.62 0.85 13.31
C GLU A 55 -2.75 -0.19 13.35
N PRO A 56 -2.58 -1.33 14.06
CA PRO A 56 -1.48 -1.63 14.98
C PRO A 56 -0.18 -2.12 14.31
N ASP A 57 -0.17 -2.37 13.00
CA ASP A 57 1.05 -2.69 12.22
C ASP A 57 0.83 -2.34 10.73
N GLY A 58 1.90 -2.39 9.93
CA GLY A 58 1.89 -2.14 8.50
C GLY A 58 1.22 -3.27 7.70
N ALA A 59 0.02 -3.02 7.19
CA ALA A 59 -0.75 -4.01 6.42
C ALA A 59 -1.55 -3.39 5.28
N CYS A 60 -1.49 -4.00 4.09
CA CYS A 60 -2.34 -3.62 2.97
C CYS A 60 -3.80 -4.03 3.24
N ILE A 61 -4.66 -3.03 3.35
CA ILE A 61 -6.09 -3.16 3.66
C ILE A 61 -6.99 -2.86 2.46
N ALA A 62 -6.47 -2.24 1.40
CA ALA A 62 -7.20 -2.07 0.15
C ALA A 62 -6.24 -2.12 -1.03
N TYR A 63 -6.71 -2.73 -2.13
CA TYR A 63 -6.08 -2.63 -3.43
C TYR A 63 -7.21 -2.57 -4.45
N ASP A 64 -7.39 -1.42 -5.09
CA ASP A 64 -8.56 -1.11 -5.90
C ASP A 64 -8.15 -0.77 -7.33
N ASP A 65 -8.94 -1.27 -8.29
CA ASP A 65 -8.94 -0.85 -9.68
C ASP A 65 -9.89 0.34 -9.82
N LEU A 66 -9.34 1.53 -10.07
CA LEU A 66 -10.08 2.79 -10.18
C LEU A 66 -10.75 2.95 -11.55
N VAL A 67 -10.32 2.19 -12.57
CA VAL A 67 -10.92 2.21 -13.90
C VAL A 67 -12.23 1.44 -13.90
N SER A 68 -12.26 0.29 -13.22
CA SER A 68 -13.44 -0.57 -13.17
C SER A 68 -14.25 -0.50 -11.87
N ASP A 69 -13.80 0.32 -10.91
CA ASP A 69 -14.37 0.53 -9.58
C ASP A 69 -14.56 -0.78 -8.80
N ARG A 70 -13.48 -1.58 -8.72
CA ARG A 70 -13.49 -2.90 -8.07
C ARG A 70 -12.37 -3.04 -7.08
N SER A 71 -12.69 -3.62 -5.92
CA SER A 71 -11.66 -4.08 -5.00
C SER A 71 -11.03 -5.39 -5.49
N LEU A 72 -9.70 -5.39 -5.55
CA LEU A 72 -8.86 -6.53 -5.89
C LEU A 72 -8.44 -7.32 -4.64
N LEU A 73 -8.56 -6.73 -3.44
CA LEU A 73 -8.19 -7.35 -2.17
C LEU A 73 -9.42 -7.88 -1.42
N ARG A 74 -9.31 -9.10 -0.91
CA ARG A 74 -10.38 -9.75 -0.11
C ARG A 74 -10.00 -10.03 1.32
N SER A 75 -8.70 -10.08 1.61
CA SER A 75 -8.20 -10.38 2.94
C SER A 75 -6.86 -9.74 3.17
N VAL A 76 -6.62 -9.32 4.41
CA VAL A 76 -5.30 -8.88 4.85
C VAL A 76 -4.39 -10.12 4.99
N ARG A 77 -3.16 -9.97 4.52
CA ARG A 77 -2.08 -10.95 4.64
C ARG A 77 -0.78 -10.22 5.01
N PRO A 78 0.25 -10.94 5.49
CA PRO A 78 1.58 -10.39 5.61
C PRO A 78 2.04 -9.78 4.28
N GLU A 79 2.72 -8.64 4.32
CA GLU A 79 3.27 -7.97 3.13
C GLU A 79 4.33 -8.84 2.43
N ALA A 80 5.05 -9.61 3.23
CA ALA A 80 5.94 -10.65 2.76
C ALA A 80 5.99 -11.80 3.78
N ARG A 81 6.47 -12.95 3.32
CA ARG A 81 6.90 -14.05 4.17
C ARG A 81 8.31 -14.42 3.75
N ILE A 82 9.24 -14.33 4.68
CA ILE A 82 10.65 -14.67 4.47
C ILE A 82 11.00 -15.90 5.30
N THR A 83 12.09 -16.59 4.94
CA THR A 83 12.61 -17.70 5.73
C THR A 83 14.05 -17.40 6.09
N ILE A 84 14.34 -17.33 7.39
CA ILE A 84 15.70 -17.14 7.93
C ILE A 84 16.05 -18.40 8.71
N ASP A 85 17.18 -19.03 8.39
CA ASP A 85 17.65 -20.28 9.02
C ASP A 85 16.59 -21.39 9.11
N GLY A 86 15.73 -21.48 8.09
CA GLY A 86 14.64 -22.47 8.03
C GLY A 86 13.38 -22.08 8.81
N THR A 87 13.38 -20.97 9.55
CA THR A 87 12.20 -20.45 10.25
C THR A 87 11.44 -19.45 9.36
N PRO A 88 10.16 -19.70 9.04
CA PRO A 88 9.33 -18.74 8.34
C PRO A 88 8.99 -17.56 9.27
N ILE A 89 9.11 -16.35 8.75
CA ILE A 89 8.83 -15.10 9.46
C ILE A 89 7.92 -14.26 8.57
N ASP A 90 6.77 -13.87 9.12
CA ASP A 90 5.84 -12.95 8.48
C ASP A 90 6.35 -11.51 8.62
N VAL A 91 6.09 -10.68 7.61
CA VAL A 91 6.46 -9.26 7.59
C VAL A 91 5.20 -8.43 7.53
N GLY A 92 4.93 -7.67 8.61
CA GLY A 92 3.73 -6.88 8.81
C GLY A 92 2.46 -7.73 8.80
N GLY A 93 1.39 -7.15 8.27
CA GLY A 93 0.07 -7.78 8.25
C GLY A 93 -0.68 -7.64 9.58
N LEU A 94 -1.89 -8.20 9.60
CA LEU A 94 -2.78 -8.16 10.76
C LEU A 94 -3.49 -9.50 10.92
N LEU A 95 -3.75 -9.87 12.18
CA LEU A 95 -4.50 -11.05 12.59
C LEU A 95 -5.90 -10.67 13.06
N GLY A 96 -6.80 -11.65 13.10
CA GLY A 96 -8.15 -11.49 13.65
C GLY A 96 -9.25 -11.20 12.62
N GLN A 97 -8.96 -11.25 11.32
CA GLN A 97 -9.99 -11.09 10.29
C GLN A 97 -11.02 -12.25 10.37
N PRO A 98 -12.33 -11.98 10.57
CA PRO A 98 -13.34 -13.03 10.78
C PRO A 98 -13.62 -13.89 9.54
N ASN A 99 -13.55 -13.30 8.35
CA ASN A 99 -13.83 -13.94 7.07
C ASN A 99 -12.86 -13.41 6.00
N HIS A 100 -12.35 -14.28 5.14
CA HIS A 100 -11.39 -13.92 4.08
C HIS A 100 -12.01 -13.80 2.67
N ALA A 101 -13.33 -13.86 2.54
CA ALA A 101 -14.03 -13.67 1.27
C ALA A 101 -14.19 -12.18 0.89
N PHE A 102 -14.20 -11.31 1.88
CA PHE A 102 -14.27 -9.85 1.76
C PHE A 102 -13.64 -9.21 3.00
N LEU A 103 -13.41 -7.91 2.95
CA LEU A 103 -12.85 -7.13 4.04
C LEU A 103 -13.70 -5.87 4.24
N THR A 104 -14.12 -5.60 5.47
CA THR A 104 -14.86 -4.38 5.82
C THR A 104 -14.00 -3.49 6.71
N PRO A 105 -14.17 -2.15 6.64
CA PRO A 105 -13.45 -1.22 7.50
C PRO A 105 -13.66 -1.49 9.00
N ASP A 106 -14.87 -1.85 9.40
CA ASP A 106 -15.24 -2.08 10.81
C ASP A 106 -14.39 -3.16 11.49
N TRP A 107 -13.89 -4.15 10.74
CA TRP A 107 -13.06 -5.22 11.30
C TRP A 107 -11.63 -4.77 11.59
N LEU A 108 -11.14 -3.74 10.89
CA LEU A 108 -9.74 -3.33 10.97
C LEU A 108 -9.37 -2.81 12.37
N ASP A 109 -10.31 -2.19 13.08
CA ASP A 109 -10.08 -1.65 14.42
C ASP A 109 -9.97 -2.76 15.49
N ASP A 110 -10.53 -3.94 15.23
CA ASP A 110 -10.46 -5.12 16.13
C ASP A 110 -9.29 -6.06 15.78
N MET A 111 -8.62 -5.83 14.65
CA MET A 111 -7.50 -6.64 14.20
C MET A 111 -6.20 -6.25 14.91
N THR A 112 -5.31 -7.22 15.11
CA THR A 112 -4.10 -7.05 15.94
C THR A 112 -2.83 -7.39 15.17
N ALA A 113 -1.70 -6.80 15.59
CA ALA A 113 -0.40 -7.15 15.05
C ALA A 113 -0.03 -8.59 15.41
N ASN A 114 0.65 -9.31 14.51
CA ASN A 114 1.20 -10.63 14.82
C ASN A 114 2.49 -10.47 15.63
N PRO A 115 2.55 -10.85 16.93
CA PRO A 115 3.73 -10.62 17.76
C PRO A 115 5.00 -11.35 17.27
N GLU A 116 4.86 -12.38 16.43
CA GLU A 116 5.98 -13.14 15.86
C GLU A 116 6.46 -12.57 14.51
N ALA A 117 5.77 -11.57 13.96
CA ALA A 117 6.13 -10.94 12.70
C ALA A 117 7.23 -9.87 12.87
N MET A 118 7.85 -9.51 11.75
CA MET A 118 8.58 -8.24 11.67
C MET A 118 7.57 -7.10 11.54
N HIS A 119 7.73 -6.06 12.34
CA HIS A 119 6.79 -4.94 12.43
C HIS A 119 7.29 -3.72 11.68
N LEU A 120 6.37 -2.92 11.16
CA LEU A 120 6.68 -1.69 10.45
C LEU A 120 7.36 -0.69 11.39
N VAL A 121 8.57 -0.24 11.04
CA VAL A 121 9.34 0.73 11.84
C VAL A 121 9.58 2.05 11.12
N GLN A 122 9.61 2.05 9.78
CA GLN A 122 9.86 3.26 9.01
C GLN A 122 9.11 3.25 7.68
N ILE A 123 8.64 4.43 7.28
CA ILE A 123 8.11 4.69 5.94
C ILE A 123 8.89 5.84 5.34
N VAL A 124 9.39 5.65 4.12
CA VAL A 124 10.03 6.70 3.33
C VAL A 124 9.30 6.85 2.01
N VAL A 125 8.82 8.07 1.75
CA VAL A 125 8.24 8.47 0.47
C VAL A 125 9.29 9.26 -0.29
N GLY A 126 9.51 8.95 -1.56
CA GLY A 126 10.49 9.62 -2.41
C GLY A 126 10.29 9.30 -3.87
N GLU A 127 11.36 9.38 -4.65
CA GLU A 127 11.36 9.03 -6.08
C GLU A 127 11.84 7.58 -6.30
N PRO A 128 11.39 6.90 -7.38
CA PRO A 128 11.90 5.59 -7.75
C PRO A 128 13.41 5.58 -7.95
N VAL A 129 14.10 4.66 -7.26
CA VAL A 129 15.53 4.41 -7.43
C VAL A 129 15.76 3.21 -8.34
N ALA A 130 16.90 3.20 -9.06
CA ALA A 130 17.27 2.07 -9.89
C ALA A 130 17.58 0.83 -9.03
N ARG A 131 16.68 -0.16 -9.06
CA ARG A 131 16.83 -1.41 -8.27
C ARG A 131 17.88 -2.37 -8.82
N PHE A 132 18.25 -2.20 -10.08
CA PHE A 132 19.29 -2.97 -10.76
C PHE A 132 19.90 -2.12 -11.87
N ALA A 133 21.17 -2.38 -12.18
CA ALA A 133 21.85 -1.78 -13.33
C ALA A 133 21.20 -2.31 -14.62
N TRP A 134 20.72 -1.39 -15.47
CA TRP A 134 20.09 -1.76 -16.74
C TRP A 134 20.95 -1.32 -17.93
N ASN A 135 21.59 -2.29 -18.56
CA ASN A 135 22.48 -2.08 -19.70
C ASN A 135 21.76 -1.78 -21.03
N ARG A 136 20.42 -1.67 -21.03
CA ARG A 136 19.59 -1.37 -22.21
C ARG A 136 19.93 -2.22 -23.45
N ARG A 137 20.24 -3.51 -23.27
CA ARG A 137 20.53 -4.44 -24.38
C ARG A 137 19.21 -5.07 -24.89
N ARG A 138 19.06 -5.16 -26.23
CA ARG A 138 17.83 -5.47 -27.03
C ARG A 138 16.84 -4.30 -27.15
N HIS A 139 15.86 -4.44 -28.06
CA HIS A 139 14.81 -3.49 -28.53
C HIS A 139 14.00 -2.77 -27.43
N ALA A 140 14.66 -2.13 -26.48
CA ALA A 140 14.03 -1.18 -25.57
C ALA A 140 13.53 0.02 -26.38
N ALA A 141 12.40 0.60 -25.95
CA ALA A 141 11.91 1.84 -26.54
C ALA A 141 13.02 2.91 -26.50
N PRO A 142 13.26 3.68 -27.58
CA PRO A 142 14.35 4.65 -27.65
C PRO A 142 14.35 5.69 -26.52
N ASP A 143 13.17 5.98 -25.97
CA ASP A 143 12.86 6.97 -24.94
C ASP A 143 12.59 6.36 -23.56
N ALA A 144 12.88 5.07 -23.37
CA ALA A 144 12.68 4.39 -22.09
C ALA A 144 13.47 5.09 -20.95
N THR A 145 12.74 5.57 -19.95
CA THR A 145 13.30 6.22 -18.76
C THR A 145 13.52 5.18 -17.66
N TRP A 146 14.74 5.12 -17.10
CA TRP A 146 15.09 4.25 -15.98
C TRP A 146 15.98 5.01 -14.98
N PRO A 147 15.62 5.05 -13.68
CA PRO A 147 14.39 4.51 -13.08
C PRO A 147 13.13 5.19 -13.63
N PRO A 148 11.94 4.56 -13.51
CA PRO A 148 10.71 5.18 -13.97
C PRO A 148 10.43 6.48 -13.19
N LYS A 149 9.73 7.42 -13.82
CA LYS A 149 9.24 8.63 -13.16
C LYS A 149 8.10 8.27 -12.20
N GLY A 150 7.86 9.11 -11.20
CA GLY A 150 6.74 9.00 -10.27
C GLY A 150 7.18 9.05 -8.82
N VAL A 151 6.38 8.45 -7.94
CA VAL A 151 6.62 8.36 -6.50
C VAL A 151 6.93 6.93 -6.09
N ALA A 152 7.70 6.77 -5.03
CA ALA A 152 8.04 5.49 -4.44
C ALA A 152 7.76 5.51 -2.94
N VAL A 153 7.24 4.39 -2.44
CA VAL A 153 7.09 4.11 -1.01
C VAL A 153 8.04 2.98 -0.66
N ARG A 154 8.89 3.22 0.34
CA ARG A 154 9.68 2.20 1.02
C ARG A 154 9.14 2.03 2.44
N MET A 155 8.88 0.79 2.83
CA MET A 155 8.50 0.41 4.18
C MET A 155 9.59 -0.49 4.73
N ASP A 156 10.16 -0.11 5.86
CA ASP A 156 11.18 -0.90 6.55
C ASP A 156 10.54 -1.59 7.75
N TYR A 157 10.85 -2.87 7.91
CA TYR A 157 10.30 -3.74 8.95
C TYR A 157 11.44 -4.30 9.80
N ALA A 158 11.21 -4.45 11.11
CA ALA A 158 12.16 -5.02 12.05
C ALA A 158 11.47 -5.99 13.00
N ARG A 159 12.21 -7.00 13.48
CA ARG A 159 11.72 -7.87 14.54
C ARG A 159 11.74 -7.09 15.86
N SER A 160 10.73 -7.27 16.71
CA SER A 160 10.81 -6.78 18.09
C SER A 160 11.94 -7.54 18.82
N ASP A 161 12.67 -6.87 19.71
CA ASP A 161 13.85 -7.41 20.43
C ASP A 161 13.50 -8.51 21.47
N HIS A 162 12.67 -9.49 21.10
CA HIS A 162 12.41 -10.67 21.92
C HIS A 162 13.58 -11.64 21.82
N ASP A 163 14.54 -11.43 22.72
CA ASP A 163 15.50 -12.40 23.26
C ASP A 163 16.31 -13.17 22.21
N ASP A 164 17.39 -12.55 21.73
CA ASP A 164 18.54 -13.23 21.11
C ASP A 164 19.28 -14.07 22.17
N SER A 165 18.60 -15.06 22.75
CA SER A 165 19.17 -15.99 23.70
C SER A 165 19.46 -17.36 23.07
N HIS A 166 19.78 -17.45 21.78
CA HIS A 166 20.37 -18.69 21.24
C HIS A 166 21.46 -18.46 20.20
N ALA A 167 22.67 -18.69 20.71
CA ALA A 167 23.77 -19.40 20.07
C ALA A 167 24.63 -18.64 19.05
N ALA A 168 25.69 -18.07 19.60
CA ALA A 168 27.02 -18.23 19.02
C ALA A 168 27.19 -19.66 18.48
N SER A 169 27.37 -19.78 17.17
CA SER A 169 27.99 -20.95 16.54
C SER A 169 28.73 -20.45 15.31
N SER A 170 29.96 -20.00 15.53
CA SER A 170 30.93 -19.80 14.46
C SER A 170 31.22 -21.16 13.82
N VAL A 171 30.85 -21.35 12.56
CA VAL A 171 31.40 -22.43 11.73
C VAL A 171 32.27 -21.78 10.67
N THR A 172 33.58 -21.93 10.86
CA THR A 172 34.60 -21.69 9.83
C THR A 172 34.60 -22.87 8.88
N VAL A 173 34.51 -22.59 7.57
CA VAL A 173 35.11 -23.41 6.51
C VAL A 173 35.92 -22.49 5.61
#